data_AF-A0A1S7D6S2-F1
#
_entry.id   AF-A0A1S7D6S2-F1
#
_cell.length_a   1.000
_cell.length_b   1.000
_cell.length_c   1.000
_cell.angle_alpha   90.00
_cell.angle_beta   90.00
_cell.angle_gamma   90.00
#
_symmetry.space_group_name_H-M   'P 1'
#
loop_
_entity.id
_entity.type
_entity.pdbx_description
1 polymer ?
#
loop_
_entity_poly.entity_id
_entity_poly.type
_entity_poly.pdbx_seq_one_letter_code
_entity_poly.pdbx_strand_id
1 'polypeptide(L)'
;LDVTKKKNVVIQLPGGRRVALDRRALGFAARAVDNEKMGEDRIRRGAVIRVKNNGGRWAVVQEPLPQGALVSLDAKTGAVRALVGGYDFHSKTFNRAVQAMRQPGSTFKPFVYSAALSKGMTASTVVNDAPISLPGKGPNGSVWTPKNSDGRYSGYITLRQALTASKNMVSIRILMSIGVGYAQQYIRRFGFRPSELPASLSMALGTGETTPLKVAEAYSVFANGGYRVSSHVIDKIYDRDGRLRAQMQPLVAGQNAPQAIDPRNAYIMYKIMQDVVRVGTARGAAALGRTDIAG
;
A
#
# COMPACT_ATOMS: atom_id res chain seq x y z
N LEU A 1 -23.14 32.40 23.64
CA LEU A 1 -23.04 31.06 24.26
C LEU A 1 -23.61 31.24 25.63
N ASP A 2 -24.76 30.65 25.91
CA ASP A 2 -25.36 30.71 27.25
C ASP A 2 -24.82 29.51 28.03
N VAL A 3 -24.04 29.78 29.08
CA VAL A 3 -23.18 28.79 29.75
C VAL A 3 -23.82 28.38 31.06
N THR A 4 -24.79 27.46 31.00
CA THR A 4 -25.37 26.82 32.19
C THR A 4 -24.84 25.39 32.34
N LYS A 5 -23.99 25.15 33.36
CA LYS A 5 -23.57 23.90 34.07
C LYS A 5 -23.50 22.51 33.38
N LYS A 6 -23.80 22.36 32.10
CA LYS A 6 -23.39 21.30 31.17
C LYS A 6 -22.79 22.05 29.98
N LYS A 7 -21.46 21.96 29.77
CA LYS A 7 -20.76 22.64 28.65
C LYS A 7 -21.22 22.07 27.31
N ASN A 8 -22.43 22.44 26.89
CA ASN A 8 -23.02 22.07 25.63
C ASN A 8 -22.72 23.18 24.62
N VAL A 9 -22.12 22.82 23.48
CA VAL A 9 -21.86 23.76 22.39
C VAL A 9 -23.03 23.68 21.43
N VAL A 10 -23.73 24.79 21.22
CA VAL A 10 -24.80 24.86 20.21
C VAL A 10 -24.19 25.25 18.88
N ILE A 11 -24.38 24.39 17.88
CA ILE A 11 -23.97 24.63 16.49
C ILE A 11 -25.18 24.96 15.63
N GLN A 12 -24.94 25.59 14.48
CA GLN A 12 -25.91 25.81 13.43
C GLN A 12 -25.45 25.07 12.16
N LEU A 13 -26.30 24.20 11.64
CA LEU A 13 -26.04 23.43 10.41
C LEU A 13 -26.46 24.22 9.16
N PRO A 14 -26.02 23.81 7.95
CA PRO A 14 -26.61 24.28 6.71
C PRO A 14 -28.14 24.11 6.75
N GLY A 15 -28.89 25.16 6.39
CA GLY A 15 -30.35 25.21 6.51
C GLY A 15 -30.87 25.75 7.85
N GLY A 16 -30.01 26.25 8.74
CA GLY A 16 -30.42 27.00 9.94
C GLY A 16 -30.79 26.15 11.15
N ARG A 17 -30.90 24.81 11.00
CA ARG A 17 -31.16 23.90 12.10
C ARG A 17 -30.07 23.99 13.17
N ARG A 18 -30.46 24.15 14.42
CA ARG A 18 -29.55 24.18 15.58
C ARG A 18 -29.48 22.83 16.27
N VAL A 19 -28.29 22.47 16.74
CA VAL A 19 -28.02 21.22 17.44
C VAL A 19 -27.12 21.51 18.64
N ALA A 20 -27.46 20.96 19.81
CA ALA A 20 -26.59 21.00 20.98
C ALA A 20 -25.63 19.79 20.95
N LEU A 21 -24.33 20.07 21.07
CA LEU A 21 -23.28 19.06 21.19
C LEU A 21 -22.86 18.95 22.64
N ASP A 22 -22.95 17.74 23.20
CA ASP A 22 -22.39 17.43 24.52
C ASP A 22 -20.88 17.12 24.45
N ARG A 23 -20.26 16.84 25.60
CA ARG A 23 -18.83 16.50 25.68
C ARG A 23 -18.46 15.28 24.84
N ARG A 24 -19.37 14.31 24.67
CA ARG A 24 -19.12 13.09 23.89
C ARG A 24 -19.15 13.40 22.39
N ALA A 25 -20.09 14.22 21.95
CA ALA A 25 -20.20 14.73 20.60
C ALA A 25 -18.98 15.61 20.23
N LEU A 26 -18.47 16.41 21.17
CA LEU A 26 -17.27 17.22 20.98
C LEU A 26 -15.99 16.36 20.89
N GLY A 27 -15.92 15.23 21.60
CA GLY A 27 -14.81 14.28 21.52
C GLY A 27 -13.44 14.95 21.72
N PHE A 28 -12.52 14.74 20.78
CA PHE A 28 -11.17 15.33 20.81
C PHE A 28 -11.19 16.87 20.81
N ALA A 29 -12.24 17.48 20.27
CA ALA A 29 -12.38 18.93 20.14
C ALA A 29 -12.89 19.59 21.44
N ALA A 30 -13.31 18.81 22.44
CA ALA A 30 -13.80 19.35 23.72
C ALA A 30 -12.76 20.23 24.43
N ARG A 31 -11.46 19.95 24.25
CA ARG A 31 -10.35 20.75 24.83
C ARG A 31 -10.17 22.12 24.17
N ALA A 32 -10.72 22.31 22.97
CA ALA A 32 -10.59 23.53 22.19
C ALA A 32 -11.71 24.54 22.47
N VAL A 33 -12.79 24.13 23.14
CA VAL A 33 -13.93 25.00 23.46
C VAL A 33 -13.50 26.09 24.43
N ASP A 34 -13.57 27.34 23.96
CA ASP A 34 -13.19 28.57 24.67
C ASP A 34 -11.78 28.54 25.29
N ASN A 35 -10.87 27.74 24.74
CA ASN A 35 -9.50 27.62 25.21
C ASN A 35 -8.56 28.60 24.50
N GLU A 36 -8.28 29.74 25.12
CA GLU A 36 -7.46 30.82 24.53
C GLU A 36 -6.04 30.39 24.18
N LYS A 37 -5.48 29.41 24.91
CA LYS A 37 -4.13 28.89 24.65
C LYS A 37 -4.00 28.16 23.31
N MET A 38 -5.13 27.80 22.69
CA MET A 38 -5.14 27.10 21.40
C MET A 38 -5.16 28.06 20.19
N GLY A 39 -5.16 29.38 20.40
CA GLY A 39 -5.08 30.36 19.32
C GLY A 39 -6.18 30.15 18.26
N GLU A 40 -5.77 29.93 17.02
CA GLU A 40 -6.68 29.70 15.88
C GLU A 40 -7.46 28.37 15.95
N ASP A 41 -6.93 27.36 16.65
CA ASP A 41 -7.63 26.07 16.83
C ASP A 41 -8.76 26.15 17.88
N ARG A 42 -8.94 27.31 18.53
CA ARG A 42 -9.98 27.53 19.54
C ARG A 42 -11.38 27.48 18.92
N ILE A 43 -12.24 26.65 19.50
CA ILE A 43 -13.68 26.66 19.20
C ILE A 43 -14.33 27.76 20.03
N ARG A 44 -14.74 28.83 19.36
CA ARG A 44 -15.48 29.98 19.92
C ARG A 44 -16.73 30.25 19.10
N ARG A 45 -17.60 31.16 19.57
CA ARG A 45 -18.72 31.65 18.76
C ARG A 45 -18.22 32.17 17.40
N GLY A 46 -18.84 31.70 16.32
CA GLY A 46 -18.43 32.03 14.94
C GLY A 46 -17.40 31.08 14.34
N ALA A 47 -16.81 30.16 15.12
CA ALA A 47 -15.91 29.14 14.59
C ALA A 47 -16.67 28.19 13.65
N VAL A 48 -16.05 27.86 12.52
CA VAL A 48 -16.55 26.86 11.59
C VAL A 48 -15.93 25.52 11.94
N ILE A 49 -16.78 24.55 12.28
CA ILE A 49 -16.36 23.19 12.62
C ILE A 49 -17.04 22.19 11.69
N ARG A 50 -16.41 21.03 11.48
CA ARG A 50 -17.04 19.92 10.76
C ARG A 50 -17.71 18.99 11.75
N VAL A 51 -18.93 18.56 11.41
CA VAL A 51 -19.67 17.58 12.18
C VAL A 51 -20.22 16.48 11.28
N LYS A 52 -20.28 15.26 11.80
CA LYS A 52 -20.86 14.09 11.14
C LYS A 52 -22.04 13.58 11.94
N ASN A 53 -23.13 13.24 11.24
CA ASN A 53 -24.27 12.54 11.84
C ASN A 53 -24.07 11.04 11.70
N ASN A 54 -23.99 10.33 12.82
CA ASN A 54 -23.90 8.88 12.89
C ASN A 54 -25.20 8.33 13.51
N GLY A 55 -26.24 8.16 12.69
CA GLY A 55 -27.51 7.56 13.14
C GLY A 55 -28.25 8.37 14.20
N GLY A 56 -28.29 9.70 14.07
CA GLY A 56 -28.97 10.63 14.98
C GLY A 56 -28.06 11.26 16.03
N ARG A 57 -26.81 10.79 16.14
CA ARG A 57 -25.79 11.41 17.02
C ARG A 57 -24.80 12.23 16.21
N TRP A 58 -24.68 13.50 16.56
CA TRP A 58 -23.67 14.38 16.00
C TRP A 58 -22.33 14.18 16.68
N ALA A 59 -21.26 14.22 15.91
CA ALA A 59 -19.89 14.23 16.41
C ALA A 59 -19.06 15.26 15.65
N VAL A 60 -18.22 16.00 16.36
CA VAL A 60 -17.20 16.84 15.75
C VAL A 60 -16.15 15.95 15.11
N VAL A 61 -15.81 16.28 13.86
CA VAL A 61 -14.83 15.56 13.06
C VAL A 61 -13.84 16.55 12.45
N GLN A 62 -12.70 16.04 12.00
CA GLN A 62 -11.73 16.81 11.25
C GLN A 62 -11.47 16.09 9.93
N GLU A 63 -11.33 16.86 8.86
CA GLU A 63 -10.83 16.31 7.60
C GLU A 63 -9.39 15.87 7.80
N PRO A 64 -9.04 14.60 7.50
CA PRO A 64 -7.68 14.13 7.67
C PRO A 64 -6.71 14.89 6.76
N LEU A 65 -5.61 15.39 7.33
CA LEU A 65 -4.46 15.83 6.55
C LEU A 65 -3.80 14.66 5.78
N PRO A 66 -3.63 13.46 6.37
CA PRO A 66 -3.14 12.30 5.64
C PRO A 66 -4.07 11.91 4.49
N GLN A 67 -3.49 11.38 3.42
CA GLN A 67 -4.21 10.88 2.26
C GLN A 67 -4.00 9.37 2.12
N GLY A 68 -4.93 8.72 1.44
CA GLY A 68 -4.87 7.29 1.13
C GLY A 68 -5.17 7.03 -0.34
N ALA A 69 -4.86 5.82 -0.77
CA ALA A 69 -5.32 5.26 -2.03
C ALA A 69 -5.64 3.79 -1.83
N LEU A 70 -6.65 3.28 -2.54
CA LEU A 70 -7.02 1.87 -2.53
C LEU A 70 -7.25 1.41 -3.97
N VAL A 71 -6.70 0.26 -4.30
CA VAL A 71 -6.95 -0.43 -5.56
C VAL A 71 -7.30 -1.87 -5.24
N SER A 72 -8.39 -2.36 -5.84
CA SER A 72 -8.75 -3.78 -5.82
C SER A 72 -8.91 -4.25 -7.26
N LEU A 73 -8.25 -5.36 -7.60
CA LEU A 73 -8.24 -5.95 -8.93
C LEU A 73 -8.76 -7.39 -8.86
N ASP A 74 -9.45 -7.81 -9.91
CA ASP A 74 -9.60 -9.22 -10.24
C ASP A 74 -8.25 -9.75 -10.74
N ALA A 75 -7.61 -10.64 -9.98
CA ALA A 75 -6.28 -11.14 -10.33
C ALA A 75 -6.26 -11.99 -11.62
N LYS A 76 -7.42 -12.55 -12.03
CA LYS A 76 -7.52 -13.39 -13.22
C LYS A 76 -7.65 -12.57 -14.50
N THR A 77 -8.39 -11.46 -14.45
CA THR A 77 -8.68 -10.66 -15.66
C THR A 77 -8.02 -9.28 -15.68
N GLY A 78 -7.58 -8.78 -14.53
CA GLY A 78 -7.13 -7.40 -14.35
C GLY A 78 -8.28 -6.39 -14.19
N ALA A 79 -9.54 -6.82 -14.16
CA ALA A 79 -10.66 -5.91 -13.99
C ALA A 79 -10.55 -5.14 -12.66
N VAL A 80 -10.59 -3.81 -12.72
CA VAL A 80 -10.56 -2.96 -11.52
C VAL A 80 -11.92 -3.06 -10.83
N ARG A 81 -11.94 -3.62 -9.61
CA ARG A 81 -13.15 -3.78 -8.79
C ARG A 81 -13.42 -2.56 -7.91
N ALA A 82 -12.37 -1.92 -7.42
CA ALA A 82 -12.46 -0.68 -6.64
C ALA A 82 -11.22 0.17 -6.89
N LEU A 83 -11.41 1.50 -6.98
CA LEU A 83 -10.33 2.46 -7.16
C LEU A 83 -10.66 3.75 -6.40
N VAL A 84 -9.87 4.04 -5.37
CA VAL A 84 -10.01 5.22 -4.51
C VAL A 84 -8.70 6.00 -4.57
N GLY A 85 -8.76 7.24 -5.04
CA GLY A 85 -7.59 8.10 -5.29
C GLY A 85 -7.23 9.10 -4.18
N GLY A 86 -8.05 9.21 -3.15
CA GLY A 86 -7.89 10.19 -2.07
C GLY A 86 -9.02 10.12 -1.06
N TYR A 87 -8.94 10.94 -0.01
CA TYR A 87 -9.97 11.03 1.02
C TYR A 87 -11.31 11.54 0.47
N ASP A 88 -11.26 12.56 -0.38
CA ASP A 88 -12.44 13.19 -0.96
C ASP A 88 -12.12 13.67 -2.39
N PHE A 89 -12.91 13.19 -3.35
CA PHE A 89 -12.78 13.56 -4.76
C PHE A 89 -13.26 15.00 -5.01
N HIS A 90 -14.28 15.46 -4.28
CA HIS A 90 -14.89 16.77 -4.50
C HIS A 90 -14.01 17.91 -4.01
N SER A 91 -13.10 17.63 -3.05
CA SER A 91 -12.09 18.60 -2.63
C SER A 91 -10.83 18.55 -3.50
N LYS A 92 -10.42 17.36 -3.97
CA LYS A 92 -9.20 17.15 -4.75
C LYS A 92 -9.38 16.05 -5.79
N THR A 93 -9.23 16.40 -7.06
CA THR A 93 -9.38 15.48 -8.21
C THR A 93 -8.12 14.62 -8.49
N PHE A 94 -7.00 14.87 -7.80
CA PHE A 94 -5.76 14.12 -7.98
C PHE A 94 -5.90 12.67 -7.50
N ASN A 95 -5.78 11.72 -8.43
CA ASN A 95 -5.99 10.31 -8.19
C ASN A 95 -4.68 9.59 -7.83
N ARG A 96 -4.41 9.45 -6.53
CA ARG A 96 -3.18 8.84 -6.02
C ARG A 96 -3.04 7.36 -6.38
N ALA A 97 -4.13 6.67 -6.67
CA ALA A 97 -4.06 5.26 -7.07
C ALA A 97 -3.29 5.07 -8.40
N VAL A 98 -3.32 6.08 -9.28
CA VAL A 98 -2.78 5.99 -10.65
C VAL A 98 -1.76 7.08 -11.00
N GLN A 99 -1.73 8.19 -10.25
CA GLN A 99 -0.84 9.34 -10.53
C GLN A 99 0.26 9.54 -9.49
N ALA A 100 0.06 9.09 -8.24
CA ALA A 100 1.03 9.35 -7.18
C ALA A 100 2.17 8.32 -7.24
N MET A 101 3.30 8.77 -7.77
CA MET A 101 4.57 8.03 -7.70
C MET A 101 5.08 8.05 -6.25
N ARG A 102 5.27 6.86 -5.67
CA ARG A 102 5.74 6.67 -4.29
C ARG A 102 6.66 5.47 -4.20
N GLN A 103 7.56 5.51 -3.21
CA GLN A 103 8.40 4.37 -2.87
C GLN A 103 7.54 3.25 -2.24
N PRO A 104 7.50 2.04 -2.83
CA PRO A 104 6.76 0.90 -2.29
C PRO A 104 7.40 0.33 -1.01
N GLY A 105 8.69 0.60 -0.78
CA GLY A 105 9.39 0.11 0.41
C GLY A 105 9.41 -1.43 0.47
N SER A 106 9.14 -1.99 1.65
CA SER A 106 9.16 -3.44 1.86
C SER A 106 8.14 -4.22 1.01
N THR A 107 7.08 -3.57 0.51
CA THR A 107 6.12 -4.22 -0.41
C THR A 107 6.77 -4.60 -1.76
N PHE A 108 8.00 -4.13 -2.02
CA PHE A 108 8.77 -4.49 -3.21
C PHE A 108 9.60 -5.78 -3.05
N LYS A 109 9.88 -6.21 -1.80
CA LYS A 109 10.73 -7.38 -1.53
C LYS A 109 10.26 -8.66 -2.22
N PRO A 110 8.96 -8.99 -2.31
CA PRO A 110 8.52 -10.20 -2.99
C PRO A 110 9.05 -10.33 -4.42
N PHE A 111 9.21 -9.24 -5.16
CA PHE A 111 9.74 -9.28 -6.54
C PHE A 111 11.23 -9.64 -6.58
N VAL A 112 12.03 -9.12 -5.64
CA VAL A 112 13.46 -9.47 -5.49
C VAL A 112 13.62 -10.93 -5.07
N TYR A 113 12.78 -11.40 -4.16
CA TYR A 113 12.81 -12.78 -3.67
C TYR A 113 12.35 -13.76 -4.74
N SER A 114 11.33 -13.40 -5.53
CA SER A 114 10.91 -14.18 -6.71
C SER A 114 12.04 -14.28 -7.75
N ALA A 115 12.78 -13.19 -8.00
CA ALA A 115 13.97 -13.22 -8.86
C ALA A 115 15.03 -14.19 -8.31
N ALA A 116 15.25 -14.20 -7.00
CA ALA A 116 16.20 -15.09 -6.36
C ALA A 116 15.82 -16.57 -6.49
N LEU A 117 14.53 -16.90 -6.29
CA LEU A 117 14.02 -18.25 -6.54
C LEU A 117 14.25 -18.66 -7.99
N SER A 118 14.05 -17.75 -8.94
CA SER A 118 14.29 -18.02 -10.36
C SER A 118 15.76 -18.15 -10.72
N LYS A 119 16.68 -17.70 -9.86
CA LYS A 119 18.13 -17.82 -10.05
C LYS A 119 18.74 -18.98 -9.26
N GLY A 120 17.91 -19.89 -8.75
CA GLY A 120 18.35 -21.13 -8.10
C GLY A 120 18.38 -21.08 -6.57
N MET A 121 18.00 -19.96 -5.93
CA MET A 121 17.76 -19.97 -4.48
C MET A 121 16.45 -20.71 -4.16
N THR A 122 16.33 -21.18 -2.93
CA THR A 122 15.12 -21.84 -2.42
C THR A 122 14.57 -21.08 -1.22
N ALA A 123 13.35 -21.42 -0.81
CA ALA A 123 12.77 -20.91 0.43
C ALA A 123 13.62 -21.25 1.68
N SER A 124 14.43 -22.31 1.61
CA SER A 124 15.34 -22.77 2.67
C SER A 124 16.77 -22.25 2.53
N THR A 125 17.13 -21.51 1.47
CA THR A 125 18.45 -20.88 1.35
C THR A 125 18.71 -20.01 2.56
N VAL A 126 19.82 -20.29 3.25
CA VAL A 126 20.23 -19.60 4.46
C VAL A 126 21.05 -18.36 4.09
N VAL A 127 20.67 -17.22 4.65
CA VAL A 127 21.33 -15.92 4.42
C VAL A 127 21.55 -15.24 5.77
N ASN A 128 22.70 -14.59 5.92
CA ASN A 128 23.07 -13.91 7.15
C ASN A 128 22.36 -12.55 7.29
N ASP A 129 21.47 -12.42 8.27
CA ASP A 129 20.89 -11.17 8.76
C ASP A 129 21.81 -10.53 9.80
N ALA A 130 22.87 -9.87 9.32
CA ALA A 130 23.84 -9.15 10.14
C ALA A 130 24.14 -7.76 9.54
N PRO A 131 24.66 -6.80 10.33
CA PRO A 131 25.10 -5.50 9.81
C PRO A 131 25.97 -5.65 8.56
N ILE A 132 25.87 -4.68 7.66
CA ILE A 132 26.73 -4.59 6.47
C ILE A 132 27.13 -3.14 6.25
N SER A 133 28.38 -2.93 5.85
CA SER A 133 28.90 -1.64 5.44
C SER A 133 29.40 -1.78 4.01
N LEU A 134 28.91 -0.93 3.11
CA LEU A 134 29.15 -1.02 1.67
C LEU A 134 29.79 0.29 1.17
N PRO A 135 31.14 0.37 1.13
CA PRO A 135 31.86 1.51 0.57
C PRO A 135 31.47 1.77 -0.89
N GLY A 136 31.35 3.04 -1.29
CA GLY A 136 31.04 3.42 -2.67
C GLY A 136 29.59 3.16 -3.10
N LYS A 137 28.73 2.66 -2.21
CA LYS A 137 27.32 2.35 -2.52
C LYS A 137 26.33 3.37 -1.97
N GLY A 138 26.81 4.36 -1.22
CA GLY A 138 26.02 5.47 -0.69
C GLY A 138 25.95 6.65 -1.66
N PRO A 139 25.16 7.69 -1.32
CA PRO A 139 25.10 8.93 -2.07
C PRO A 139 26.50 9.51 -2.28
N ASN A 140 26.80 9.99 -3.50
CA ASN A 140 28.08 10.58 -3.88
C ASN A 140 29.30 9.67 -3.60
N GLY A 141 29.13 8.35 -3.67
CA GLY A 141 30.20 7.39 -3.42
C GLY A 141 30.55 7.18 -1.94
N SER A 142 29.74 7.73 -1.02
CA SER A 142 29.90 7.50 0.42
C SER A 142 29.67 6.03 0.81
N VAL A 143 30.03 5.69 2.04
CA VAL A 143 29.73 4.38 2.62
C VAL A 143 28.23 4.28 2.88
N TRP A 144 27.60 3.19 2.43
CA TRP A 144 26.21 2.88 2.76
C TRP A 144 26.14 1.83 3.87
N THR A 145 25.52 2.22 4.99
CA THR A 145 25.35 1.38 6.18
C THR A 145 23.86 1.22 6.50
N PRO A 146 23.12 0.38 5.72
CA PRO A 146 21.70 0.18 5.93
C PRO A 146 21.43 -0.57 7.23
N LYS A 147 20.19 -0.44 7.74
CA LYS A 147 19.75 -1.09 8.98
C LYS A 147 18.41 -1.81 8.78
N ASN A 148 18.14 -2.83 9.59
CA ASN A 148 16.79 -3.38 9.71
C ASN A 148 15.87 -2.35 10.38
N SER A 149 14.59 -2.34 10.00
CA SER A 149 13.59 -1.41 10.55
C SER A 149 13.35 -1.62 12.06
N ASP A 150 13.52 -2.85 12.54
CA ASP A 150 13.42 -3.21 13.97
C ASP A 150 14.73 -3.01 14.74
N GLY A 151 15.83 -2.67 14.06
CA GLY A 151 17.17 -2.57 14.63
C GLY A 151 17.78 -3.89 15.10
N ARG A 152 17.12 -5.04 14.87
CA ARG A 152 17.53 -6.36 15.37
C ARG A 152 18.08 -7.23 14.23
N TYR A 153 19.02 -8.09 14.59
CA TYR A 153 19.70 -9.01 13.68
C TYR A 153 19.44 -10.45 14.12
N SER A 154 19.04 -11.30 13.18
CA SER A 154 18.67 -12.69 13.43
C SER A 154 19.78 -13.69 13.08
N GLY A 155 20.94 -13.22 12.61
CA GLY A 155 22.02 -14.10 12.15
C GLY A 155 21.58 -14.92 10.94
N TYR A 156 21.99 -16.17 10.84
CA TYR A 156 21.64 -17.04 9.73
C TYR A 156 20.16 -17.45 9.78
N ILE A 157 19.38 -16.97 8.81
CA ILE A 157 17.96 -17.31 8.65
C ILE A 157 17.66 -17.71 7.22
N THR A 158 16.58 -18.45 7.02
CA THR A 158 16.13 -18.85 5.68
C THR A 158 15.53 -17.67 4.91
N LEU A 159 15.54 -17.75 3.58
CA LEU A 159 14.88 -16.80 2.68
C LEU A 159 13.39 -16.62 3.03
N ARG A 160 12.67 -17.70 3.35
CA ARG A 160 11.28 -17.63 3.82
C ARG A 160 11.15 -16.80 5.11
N GLN A 161 11.98 -17.07 6.12
CA GLN A 161 11.95 -16.32 7.39
C GLN A 161 12.29 -14.84 7.17
N ALA A 162 13.27 -14.57 6.31
CA ALA A 162 13.70 -13.21 5.99
C ALA A 162 12.59 -12.38 5.32
N LEU A 163 11.84 -12.94 4.36
CA LEU A 163 10.70 -12.24 3.77
C LEU A 163 9.56 -12.08 4.78
N THR A 164 9.27 -13.13 5.54
CA THR A 164 8.21 -13.15 6.58
C THR A 164 8.41 -12.03 7.61
N ALA A 165 9.65 -11.84 8.06
CA ALA A 165 10.04 -10.79 9.02
C ALA A 165 10.50 -9.49 8.34
N SER A 166 10.46 -9.42 7.01
CA SER A 166 10.89 -8.27 6.22
C SER A 166 12.32 -7.79 6.54
N LYS A 167 13.30 -8.70 6.62
CA LYS A 167 14.70 -8.34 6.94
C LYS A 167 15.41 -7.62 5.79
N ASN A 168 15.86 -6.39 6.05
CA ASN A 168 16.54 -5.55 5.04
C ASN A 168 17.91 -6.11 4.67
N MET A 169 18.69 -6.56 5.66
CA MET A 169 20.05 -7.05 5.44
C MET A 169 20.09 -8.28 4.53
N VAL A 170 19.11 -9.19 4.69
CA VAL A 170 18.96 -10.36 3.83
C VAL A 170 18.52 -9.96 2.43
N SER A 171 17.55 -9.04 2.30
CA SER A 171 17.09 -8.55 0.99
C SER A 171 18.23 -7.94 0.17
N ILE A 172 19.12 -7.19 0.82
CA ILE A 172 20.31 -6.61 0.18
C ILE A 172 21.30 -7.70 -0.24
N ARG A 173 21.59 -8.68 0.64
CA ARG A 173 22.50 -9.80 0.32
C ARG A 173 21.96 -10.68 -0.80
N ILE A 174 20.66 -10.92 -0.83
CA ILE A 174 19.99 -11.59 -1.96
C ILE A 174 20.26 -10.80 -3.24
N LEU A 175 20.00 -9.49 -3.24
CA LEU A 175 20.23 -8.66 -4.42
C LEU A 175 21.71 -8.62 -4.86
N MET A 176 22.65 -8.58 -3.91
CA MET A 176 24.08 -8.68 -4.19
C MET A 176 24.43 -10.01 -4.86
N SER A 177 23.88 -11.12 -4.36
CA SER A 177 24.15 -12.47 -4.88
C SER A 177 23.55 -12.67 -6.28
N ILE A 178 22.32 -12.22 -6.51
CA ILE A 178 21.67 -12.39 -7.82
C ILE A 178 22.09 -11.31 -8.83
N GLY A 179 22.68 -10.21 -8.37
CA GLY A 179 23.09 -9.08 -9.19
C GLY A 179 21.95 -8.14 -9.54
N VAL A 180 22.22 -6.83 -9.47
CA VAL A 180 21.25 -5.76 -9.71
C VAL A 180 20.65 -5.81 -11.12
N GLY A 181 21.50 -5.99 -12.15
CA GLY A 181 21.05 -6.02 -13.55
C GLY A 181 20.11 -7.19 -13.84
N TYR A 182 20.43 -8.37 -13.32
CA TYR A 182 19.53 -9.54 -13.43
C TYR A 182 18.20 -9.28 -12.73
N ALA A 183 18.22 -8.75 -11.50
CA ALA A 183 17.02 -8.44 -10.76
C ALA A 183 16.14 -7.42 -11.50
N GLN A 184 16.71 -6.34 -12.05
CA GLN A 184 15.96 -5.37 -12.87
C GLN A 184 15.32 -6.04 -14.09
N GLN A 185 16.06 -6.85 -14.84
CA GLN A 185 15.53 -7.56 -16.01
C GLN A 185 14.41 -8.53 -15.63
N TYR A 186 14.57 -9.26 -14.54
CA TYR A 186 13.55 -10.18 -14.04
C TYR A 186 12.29 -9.45 -13.59
N ILE A 187 12.43 -8.40 -12.78
CA ILE A 187 11.29 -7.70 -12.16
C ILE A 187 10.41 -6.99 -13.21
N ARG A 188 10.96 -6.63 -14.38
CA ARG A 188 10.16 -6.11 -15.51
C ARG A 188 9.04 -7.06 -15.96
N ARG A 189 9.16 -8.37 -15.70
CA ARG A 189 8.11 -9.37 -15.97
C ARG A 189 6.81 -9.07 -15.21
N PHE A 190 6.88 -8.36 -14.09
CA PHE A 190 5.74 -7.92 -13.29
C PHE A 190 5.09 -6.62 -13.79
N GLY A 191 5.64 -6.01 -14.84
CA GLY A 191 5.07 -4.80 -15.46
C GLY A 191 5.70 -3.47 -15.02
N PHE A 192 6.73 -3.49 -14.17
CA PHE A 192 7.52 -2.30 -13.83
C PHE A 192 8.37 -1.83 -15.02
N ARG A 193 8.48 -0.51 -15.18
CA ARG A 193 9.33 0.13 -16.18
C ARG A 193 10.78 0.21 -15.70
N PRO A 194 11.78 0.22 -16.60
CA PRO A 194 13.18 0.40 -16.19
C PRO A 194 13.43 1.65 -15.34
N SER A 195 12.73 2.76 -15.63
CA SER A 195 12.84 4.01 -14.87
C SER A 195 12.29 3.93 -13.43
N GLU A 196 11.50 2.90 -13.13
CA GLU A 196 10.93 2.66 -11.78
C GLU A 196 11.83 1.76 -10.92
N LEU A 197 12.91 1.22 -11.51
CA LEU A 197 13.78 0.22 -10.89
C LEU A 197 15.20 0.80 -10.73
N PRO A 198 15.60 1.23 -9.52
CA PRO A 198 16.93 1.78 -9.30
C PRO A 198 18.04 0.80 -9.68
N ALA A 199 19.05 1.28 -10.41
CA ALA A 199 20.23 0.50 -10.79
C ALA A 199 21.25 0.39 -9.64
N SER A 200 20.78 0.17 -8.41
CA SER A 200 21.63 0.09 -7.22
C SER A 200 21.07 -0.90 -6.19
N LEU A 201 21.85 -1.19 -5.15
CA LEU A 201 21.45 -2.12 -4.09
C LEU A 201 20.27 -1.59 -3.24
N SER A 202 19.98 -0.30 -3.28
CA SER A 202 18.81 0.25 -2.59
C SER A 202 17.48 -0.24 -3.17
N MET A 203 17.48 -0.75 -4.41
CA MET A 203 16.33 -1.43 -5.01
C MET A 203 15.80 -2.58 -4.13
N ALA A 204 16.67 -3.28 -3.39
CA ALA A 204 16.25 -4.33 -2.45
C ALA A 204 15.31 -3.81 -1.34
N LEU A 205 15.32 -2.51 -1.10
CA LEU A 205 14.49 -1.83 -0.10
C LEU A 205 13.30 -1.09 -0.72
N GLY A 206 13.07 -1.22 -2.02
CA GLY A 206 11.94 -0.60 -2.72
C GLY A 206 12.04 0.93 -2.80
N THR A 207 13.22 1.46 -3.11
CA THR A 207 13.49 2.91 -3.24
C THR A 207 13.09 3.50 -4.60
N GLY A 208 12.71 2.67 -5.58
CA GLY A 208 12.12 3.13 -6.83
C GLY A 208 10.72 3.70 -6.62
N GLU A 209 10.21 4.47 -7.56
CA GLU A 209 8.87 5.05 -7.44
C GLU A 209 7.88 4.36 -8.38
N THR A 210 6.67 4.10 -7.88
CA THR A 210 5.58 3.49 -8.65
C THR A 210 4.22 3.91 -8.10
N THR A 211 3.13 3.46 -8.72
CA THR A 211 1.76 3.77 -8.30
C THR A 211 1.10 2.57 -7.62
N PRO A 212 0.11 2.78 -6.72
CA PRO A 212 -0.65 1.70 -6.12
C PRO A 212 -1.28 0.74 -7.14
N LEU A 213 -1.80 1.25 -8.26
CA LEU A 213 -2.34 0.40 -9.33
C LEU A 213 -1.29 -0.52 -9.92
N LYS A 214 -0.07 -0.01 -10.17
CA LYS A 214 1.03 -0.81 -10.70
C LYS A 214 1.47 -1.91 -9.74
N VAL A 215 1.54 -1.59 -8.44
CA VAL A 215 1.84 -2.59 -7.40
C VAL A 215 0.75 -3.66 -7.37
N ALA A 216 -0.54 -3.28 -7.42
CA ALA A 216 -1.63 -4.24 -7.45
C ALA A 216 -1.58 -5.16 -8.68
N GLU A 217 -1.29 -4.62 -9.87
CA GLU A 217 -1.06 -5.41 -11.08
C GLU A 217 0.11 -6.38 -10.90
N ALA A 218 1.22 -5.92 -10.32
CA ALA A 218 2.39 -6.76 -10.08
C ALA A 218 2.09 -7.90 -9.08
N TYR A 219 1.36 -7.63 -8.00
CA TYR A 219 0.95 -8.67 -7.04
C TYR A 219 -0.03 -9.69 -7.62
N SER A 220 -0.83 -9.30 -8.63
CA SER A 220 -1.74 -10.23 -9.30
C SER A 220 -1.02 -11.44 -9.89
N VAL A 221 0.24 -11.27 -10.33
CA VAL A 221 1.09 -12.35 -10.86
C VAL A 221 1.26 -13.47 -9.83
N PHE A 222 1.44 -13.14 -8.56
CA PHE A 222 1.52 -14.16 -7.51
C PHE A 222 0.15 -14.79 -7.22
N ALA A 223 -0.91 -13.99 -7.23
CA ALA A 223 -2.26 -14.42 -6.89
C ALA A 223 -2.90 -15.31 -7.97
N ASN A 224 -2.53 -15.16 -9.24
CA ASN A 224 -3.13 -15.87 -10.36
C ASN A 224 -2.27 -17.03 -10.92
N GLY A 225 -1.20 -17.41 -10.22
CA GLY A 225 -0.34 -18.53 -10.62
C GLY A 225 0.77 -18.20 -11.62
N GLY A 226 1.10 -16.91 -11.81
CA GLY A 226 2.29 -16.49 -12.54
C GLY A 226 2.01 -15.76 -13.86
N TYR A 227 0.77 -15.32 -14.11
CA TYR A 227 0.37 -14.65 -15.35
C TYR A 227 0.30 -13.14 -15.18
N ARG A 228 0.69 -12.40 -16.23
CA ARG A 228 0.60 -10.94 -16.24
C ARG A 228 -0.70 -10.49 -16.90
N VAL A 229 -1.60 -9.94 -16.10
CA VAL A 229 -2.81 -9.26 -16.56
C VAL A 229 -2.56 -7.77 -16.72
N SER A 230 -3.47 -7.07 -17.39
CA SER A 230 -3.47 -5.61 -17.50
C SER A 230 -4.73 -5.05 -16.90
N SER A 231 -4.59 -4.01 -16.09
CA SER A 231 -5.76 -3.35 -15.49
C SER A 231 -6.64 -2.70 -16.54
N HIS A 232 -7.96 -2.79 -16.33
CA HIS A 232 -8.96 -2.11 -17.15
C HIS A 232 -10.18 -1.74 -16.31
N VAL A 233 -10.80 -0.62 -16.65
CA VAL A 233 -12.01 -0.08 -15.98
C VAL A 233 -13.24 -0.09 -16.89
N ILE A 234 -13.03 -0.05 -18.22
CA ILE A 234 -14.11 -0.10 -19.21
C ILE A 234 -14.30 -1.56 -19.63
N ASP A 235 -15.51 -2.09 -19.45
CA ASP A 235 -15.89 -3.42 -19.94
C ASP A 235 -16.57 -3.34 -21.31
N LYS A 236 -17.62 -2.52 -21.43
CA LYS A 236 -18.38 -2.37 -22.68
C LYS A 236 -18.71 -0.91 -22.95
N ILE A 237 -18.77 -0.55 -24.22
CA ILE A 237 -19.19 0.77 -24.72
C ILE A 237 -20.39 0.57 -25.62
N TYR A 238 -21.48 1.27 -25.30
CA TYR A 238 -22.71 1.29 -26.08
C TYR A 238 -22.92 2.68 -26.67
N ASP A 239 -23.56 2.77 -27.83
CA ASP A 239 -24.04 4.05 -28.36
C ASP A 239 -25.37 4.47 -27.71
N ARG A 240 -25.88 5.65 -28.12
CA ARG A 240 -27.14 6.21 -27.61
C ARG A 240 -28.37 5.34 -27.90
N ASP A 241 -28.30 4.48 -28.91
CA ASP A 241 -29.39 3.58 -29.31
C ASP A 241 -29.24 2.21 -28.61
N GLY A 242 -28.28 2.07 -27.69
CA GLY A 242 -28.01 0.83 -26.95
C GLY A 242 -27.25 -0.22 -27.75
N ARG A 243 -26.69 0.10 -28.93
CA ARG A 243 -25.92 -0.88 -29.71
C ARG A 243 -24.50 -0.97 -29.19
N LEU A 244 -24.00 -2.20 -29.01
CA LEU A 244 -22.63 -2.46 -28.57
C LEU A 244 -21.64 -1.96 -29.63
N ARG A 245 -20.73 -1.07 -29.24
CA ARG A 245 -19.68 -0.49 -30.10
C ARG A 245 -18.31 -1.09 -29.84
N ALA A 246 -18.02 -1.40 -28.59
CA ALA A 246 -16.77 -2.02 -28.18
C ALA A 246 -16.98 -2.86 -26.92
N GLN A 247 -16.22 -3.95 -26.83
CA GLN A 247 -16.12 -4.78 -25.64
C GLN A 247 -14.64 -5.05 -25.35
N MET A 248 -14.26 -4.91 -24.10
CA MET A 248 -12.91 -5.18 -23.63
C MET A 248 -12.55 -6.65 -23.88
N GLN A 249 -11.36 -6.86 -24.44
CA GLN A 249 -10.76 -8.18 -24.61
C GLN A 249 -9.57 -8.29 -23.64
N PRO A 250 -9.80 -8.67 -22.37
CA PRO A 250 -8.75 -8.65 -21.36
C PRO A 250 -7.72 -9.76 -21.57
N LEU A 251 -6.54 -9.57 -20.98
CA LEU A 251 -5.56 -10.63 -20.78
C LEU A 251 -6.02 -11.46 -19.57
N VAL A 252 -6.45 -12.69 -19.81
CA VAL A 252 -6.99 -13.62 -18.82
C VAL A 252 -5.95 -14.67 -18.45
N ALA A 253 -5.65 -14.77 -17.16
CA ALA A 253 -4.72 -15.75 -16.60
C ALA A 253 -5.15 -17.19 -16.94
N GLY A 254 -4.18 -18.01 -17.37
CA GLY A 254 -4.42 -19.38 -17.83
C GLY A 254 -5.08 -19.48 -19.22
N GLN A 255 -5.29 -18.35 -19.91
CA GLN A 255 -5.82 -18.32 -21.28
C GLN A 255 -4.85 -17.54 -22.18
N ASN A 256 -5.13 -16.27 -22.47
CA ASN A 256 -4.35 -15.42 -23.37
C ASN A 256 -3.36 -14.48 -22.64
N ALA A 257 -3.38 -14.41 -21.31
CA ALA A 257 -2.37 -13.64 -20.58
C ALA A 257 -0.98 -14.29 -20.70
N PRO A 258 0.08 -13.51 -20.93
CA PRO A 258 1.43 -14.04 -20.96
C PRO A 258 1.89 -14.52 -19.58
N GLN A 259 2.57 -15.66 -19.54
CA GLN A 259 3.19 -16.16 -18.32
C GLN A 259 4.42 -15.32 -17.98
N ALA A 260 4.40 -14.66 -16.82
CA ALA A 260 5.49 -13.81 -16.35
C ALA A 260 6.56 -14.62 -15.58
N ILE A 261 6.11 -15.52 -14.71
CA ILE A 261 6.97 -16.35 -13.85
C ILE A 261 6.51 -17.81 -13.85
N ASP A 262 7.41 -18.70 -13.45
CA ASP A 262 7.11 -20.12 -13.25
C ASP A 262 6.00 -20.30 -12.19
N PRO A 263 4.98 -21.17 -12.39
CA PRO A 263 3.89 -21.35 -11.43
C PRO A 263 4.37 -21.85 -10.07
N ARG A 264 5.48 -22.60 -10.02
CA ARG A 264 6.12 -23.06 -8.77
C ARG A 264 6.69 -21.87 -8.00
N ASN A 265 7.29 -20.90 -8.70
CA ASN A 265 7.78 -19.66 -8.10
C ASN A 265 6.60 -18.85 -7.54
N ALA A 266 5.54 -18.67 -8.33
CA ALA A 266 4.32 -17.98 -7.88
C ALA A 266 3.73 -18.63 -6.62
N TYR A 267 3.63 -19.96 -6.60
CA TYR A 267 3.13 -20.72 -5.45
C TYR A 267 4.02 -20.57 -4.20
N ILE A 268 5.34 -20.73 -4.34
CA ILE A 268 6.27 -20.59 -3.21
C ILE A 268 6.17 -19.17 -2.63
N MET A 269 6.18 -18.14 -3.48
CA MET A 269 6.04 -16.75 -3.05
C MET A 269 4.70 -16.47 -2.37
N TYR A 270 3.60 -16.98 -2.93
CA TYR A 270 2.28 -16.89 -2.31
C TYR A 270 2.28 -17.52 -0.91
N LYS A 271 2.84 -18.74 -0.75
CA LYS A 271 2.95 -19.39 0.57
C LYS A 271 3.81 -18.63 1.57
N ILE A 272 4.91 -18.00 1.14
CA ILE A 272 5.72 -17.17 2.03
C ILE A 272 4.96 -15.89 2.43
N MET A 273 4.23 -15.26 1.50
CA MET A 273 3.39 -14.10 1.81
C MET A 273 2.19 -14.44 2.72
N GLN A 274 1.70 -15.69 2.69
CA GLN A 274 0.76 -16.16 3.72
C GLN A 274 1.41 -16.21 5.12
N ASP A 275 2.71 -16.55 5.21
CA ASP A 275 3.43 -16.51 6.49
C ASP A 275 3.58 -15.07 7.02
N VAL A 276 3.72 -14.07 6.13
CA VAL A 276 3.73 -12.64 6.51
C VAL A 276 2.43 -12.25 7.23
N VAL A 277 1.28 -12.75 6.76
CA VAL A 277 -0.03 -12.54 7.39
C VAL A 277 -0.20 -13.39 8.64
N ARG A 278 0.26 -14.63 8.65
CA ARG A 278 0.04 -15.57 9.76
C ARG A 278 0.89 -15.25 10.99
N VAL A 279 2.16 -14.94 10.78
CA VAL A 279 3.17 -14.79 11.85
C VAL A 279 4.10 -13.58 11.67
N GLY A 280 4.07 -12.92 10.52
CA GLY A 280 4.95 -11.80 10.19
C GLY A 280 4.34 -10.42 10.43
N THR A 281 4.73 -9.46 9.59
CA THR A 281 4.39 -8.03 9.75
C THR A 281 2.94 -7.68 9.46
N ALA A 282 2.18 -8.55 8.78
CA ALA A 282 0.79 -8.30 8.39
C ALA A 282 -0.24 -9.00 9.29
N ARG A 283 0.14 -9.38 10.51
CA ARG A 283 -0.70 -10.16 11.44
C ARG A 283 -2.06 -9.53 11.77
N GLY A 284 -2.19 -8.22 11.64
CA GLY A 284 -3.49 -7.52 11.79
C GLY A 284 -4.56 -8.01 10.81
N ALA A 285 -4.18 -8.51 9.62
CA ALA A 285 -5.12 -9.05 8.65
C ALA A 285 -5.76 -10.37 9.09
N ALA A 286 -5.19 -11.08 10.07
CA ALA A 286 -5.77 -12.28 10.64
C ALA A 286 -7.14 -12.03 11.32
N ALA A 287 -7.45 -10.77 11.67
CA ALA A 287 -8.77 -10.37 12.17
C ALA A 287 -9.92 -10.63 11.19
N LEU A 288 -9.62 -10.86 9.90
CA LEU A 288 -10.60 -11.22 8.87
C LEU A 288 -11.04 -12.69 8.94
N GLY A 289 -10.41 -13.53 9.78
CA GLY A 289 -10.80 -14.94 9.94
C GLY A 289 -10.58 -15.80 8.70
N ARG A 290 -9.64 -15.41 7.82
CA ARG A 290 -9.36 -16.08 6.54
C ARG A 290 -7.96 -16.65 6.50
N THR A 291 -7.81 -17.79 5.84
CA THR A 291 -6.53 -18.53 5.70
C THR A 291 -5.90 -18.39 4.32
N ASP A 292 -6.59 -17.76 3.37
CA ASP A 292 -6.19 -17.61 1.97
C ASP A 292 -5.70 -16.18 1.63
N ILE A 293 -5.42 -15.38 2.66
CA ILE A 293 -4.84 -14.04 2.51
C ILE A 293 -3.31 -14.16 2.49
N ALA A 294 -2.68 -13.52 1.50
CA ALA A 294 -1.24 -13.38 1.37
C ALA A 294 -0.92 -11.91 1.02
N GLY A 295 0.10 -11.32 1.65
CA GLY A 295 0.54 -9.94 1.38
C GLY A 295 1.63 -9.46 2.30
#